data_AF-A0A6A2F818-F1
#
_entry.id   AF-A0A6A2F818-F1
#
_cell.length_a   1.000
_cell.length_b   1.000
_cell.length_c   1.000
_cell.angle_alpha   90.00
_cell.angle_beta   90.00
_cell.angle_gamma   90.00
#
_symmetry.space_group_name_H-M   'P 1'
#
loop_
_entity.id
_entity.type
_entity.pdbx_description
1 polymer ?
#
loop_
_entity_poly.entity_id
_entity_poly.type
_entity_poly.pdbx_seq_one_letter_code
_entity_poly.pdbx_strand_id
1 'polypeptide(L)'
;MITEELKALVREEANNLKLHATPEELQNLDFEILYPSKPGLCIYGQMTHDCASPRAVELLNLCAKPFSNDVQVFETPYSDHLFPPRKGAFGLDFAPFSPIEFYICQEGAKNTELIAYLKGETNNLEL
;
A
#
# COMPACT_ATOMS: atom_id res chain seq x y z
N MET A 1 6.31 12.71 -7.61
CA MET A 1 5.42 13.90 -7.66
C MET A 1 3.99 13.42 -7.51
N ILE A 2 3.20 14.02 -6.63
CA ILE A 2 1.80 13.63 -6.42
C ILE A 2 0.95 14.21 -7.56
N THR A 3 0.30 13.34 -8.34
CA THR A 3 -0.63 13.71 -9.43
C THR A 3 -2.06 13.35 -9.06
N GLU A 4 -3.06 13.90 -9.76
CA GLU A 4 -4.46 13.55 -9.53
C GLU A 4 -4.77 12.09 -9.88
N GLU A 5 -4.04 11.50 -10.84
CA GLU A 5 -4.10 10.08 -11.15
C GLU A 5 -3.60 9.23 -9.98
N LEU A 6 -2.45 9.57 -9.38
CA LEU A 6 -1.95 8.87 -8.20
C LEU A 6 -2.96 8.97 -7.05
N LYS A 7 -3.53 10.16 -6.80
CA LYS A 7 -4.55 10.33 -5.76
C LYS A 7 -5.80 9.49 -6.02
N ALA A 8 -6.23 9.35 -7.28
CA ALA A 8 -7.36 8.48 -7.61
C ALA A 8 -7.07 7.01 -7.26
N LEU A 9 -5.87 6.52 -7.59
CA LEU A 9 -5.44 5.15 -7.25
C LEU A 9 -5.32 4.93 -5.75
N VAL A 10 -4.79 5.90 -5.00
CA VAL A 10 -4.69 5.84 -3.53
C VAL A 10 -6.08 5.79 -2.90
N ARG A 11 -7.06 6.57 -3.40
CA ARG A 11 -8.44 6.51 -2.92
C ARG A 11 -9.07 5.15 -3.21
N GLU A 12 -8.85 4.61 -4.40
CA GLU A 12 -9.36 3.29 -4.78
C GLU A 12 -8.79 2.20 -3.86
N GLU A 13 -7.47 2.17 -3.66
CA GLU A 13 -6.83 1.22 -2.76
C GLU A 13 -7.34 1.37 -1.32
N ALA A 14 -7.44 2.60 -0.81
CA ALA A 14 -7.92 2.86 0.55
C ALA A 14 -9.38 2.41 0.76
N ASN A 15 -10.25 2.65 -0.22
CA ASN A 15 -11.64 2.17 -0.19
C ASN A 15 -11.70 0.64 -0.17
N ASN A 16 -10.90 -0.02 -1.01
CA ASN A 16 -10.85 -1.47 -1.08
C ASN A 16 -10.29 -2.07 0.22
N LEU A 17 -9.29 -1.45 0.83
CA LEU A 17 -8.78 -1.87 2.14
C LEU A 17 -9.87 -1.79 3.22
N LYS A 18 -10.64 -0.70 3.27
CA LYS A 18 -11.77 -0.60 4.22
C LYS A 18 -12.86 -1.64 3.97
N LEU A 19 -12.99 -2.14 2.75
CA LEU A 19 -13.96 -3.18 2.39
C LEU A 19 -13.49 -4.60 2.73
N HIS A 20 -12.19 -4.88 2.56
CA HIS A 20 -11.65 -6.24 2.59
C HIS A 20 -10.76 -6.54 3.80
N ALA A 21 -10.15 -5.53 4.42
CA ALA A 21 -9.40 -5.68 5.66
C ALA A 21 -10.35 -5.68 6.86
N THR A 22 -9.95 -6.38 7.91
CA THR A 22 -10.64 -6.36 9.19
C THR A 22 -10.34 -5.06 9.94
N PRO A 23 -11.21 -4.65 10.88
CA PRO A 23 -10.92 -3.50 11.74
C PRO A 23 -9.60 -3.64 12.50
N GLU A 24 -9.27 -4.83 12.99
CA GLU A 24 -8.01 -5.09 13.73
C GLU A 24 -6.79 -4.87 12.82
N GLU A 25 -6.81 -5.42 11.60
CA GLU A 25 -5.75 -5.21 10.60
C GLU A 25 -5.51 -3.71 10.34
N LEU A 26 -6.57 -2.93 10.15
CA LEU A 26 -6.47 -1.49 9.90
C LEU A 26 -5.94 -0.71 11.12
N GLN A 27 -6.27 -1.14 12.34
CA GLN A 27 -5.77 -0.51 13.56
C GLN A 27 -4.26 -0.69 13.76
N ASN A 28 -3.67 -1.76 13.22
CA ASN A 28 -2.23 -2.02 13.29
C ASN A 28 -1.38 -1.06 12.44
N LEU A 29 -2.01 -0.27 11.55
CA LEU A 29 -1.29 0.67 10.71
C LEU A 29 -0.59 1.77 11.52
N ASP A 30 0.65 2.06 11.16
CA ASP A 30 1.45 3.14 11.71
C ASP A 30 2.37 3.71 10.61
N PHE A 31 2.04 4.91 10.15
CA PHE A 31 2.77 5.58 9.08
C PHE A 31 4.06 6.26 9.55
N GLU A 32 4.33 6.33 10.86
CA GLU A 32 5.61 6.83 11.38
C GLU A 32 6.76 5.83 11.16
N ILE A 33 6.43 4.54 11.07
CA ILE A 33 7.40 3.44 10.94
C ILE A 33 7.24 2.66 9.63
N LEU A 34 6.77 3.31 8.57
CA LEU A 34 6.50 2.62 7.31
C LEU A 34 7.77 2.48 6.46
N TYR A 35 8.14 1.23 6.18
CA TYR A 35 9.28 0.88 5.34
C TYR A 35 8.84 -0.17 4.30
N PRO A 36 8.51 0.23 3.05
CA PRO A 36 7.98 -0.69 2.04
C PRO A 36 8.91 -1.88 1.73
N SER A 37 10.22 -1.72 1.92
CA SER A 37 11.21 -2.78 1.73
C SER A 37 11.36 -3.76 2.90
N LYS A 38 10.65 -3.55 4.01
CA LYS A 38 10.73 -4.37 5.22
C LYS A 38 9.42 -5.15 5.41
N PRO A 39 9.45 -6.50 5.45
CA PRO A 39 8.24 -7.31 5.39
C PRO A 39 7.16 -6.99 6.43
N GLY A 40 7.54 -6.70 7.68
CA GLY A 40 6.60 -6.35 8.75
C GLY A 40 6.33 -4.85 8.91
N LEU A 41 6.94 -3.99 8.10
CA LEU A 41 6.84 -2.54 8.23
C LEU A 41 6.28 -1.85 6.98
N CYS A 42 6.04 -2.57 5.89
CA CYS A 42 5.21 -2.07 4.78
C CYS A 42 3.73 -2.09 5.16
N ILE A 43 2.84 -1.47 4.39
CA ILE A 43 1.43 -1.30 4.80
C ILE A 43 0.73 -2.64 5.04
N TYR A 44 0.89 -3.59 4.12
CA TYR A 44 0.34 -4.94 4.22
C TYR A 44 1.03 -5.77 5.32
N GLY A 45 2.32 -5.51 5.53
CA GLY A 45 3.10 -6.09 6.61
C GLY A 45 2.64 -5.66 8.00
N GLN A 46 2.35 -4.38 8.18
CA GLN A 46 1.81 -3.88 9.44
C GLN A 46 0.42 -4.45 9.72
N MET A 47 -0.45 -4.50 8.70
CA MET A 47 -1.79 -5.07 8.84
C MET A 47 -1.76 -6.57 9.21
N THR A 48 -0.86 -7.35 8.61
CA THR A 48 -0.89 -8.83 8.66
C THR A 48 0.34 -9.47 9.32
N HIS A 49 1.19 -8.66 9.94
CA HIS A 49 2.51 -8.99 10.52
C HIS A 49 3.63 -9.38 9.53
N ASP A 50 3.30 -9.77 8.29
CA ASP A 50 4.26 -10.09 7.24
C ASP A 50 3.63 -9.89 5.86
N CYS A 51 4.25 -9.08 4.99
CA CYS A 51 3.74 -8.82 3.65
C CYS A 51 3.87 -9.99 2.66
N ALA A 52 4.63 -11.02 3.02
CA ALA A 52 4.66 -12.29 2.31
C ALA A 52 3.62 -13.30 2.85
N SER A 53 2.84 -12.94 3.87
CA SER A 53 1.81 -13.81 4.41
C SER A 53 0.71 -14.07 3.37
N PRO A 54 0.03 -15.23 3.43
CA PRO A 54 -1.11 -15.50 2.55
C PRO A 54 -2.19 -14.40 2.61
N ARG A 55 -2.40 -13.82 3.81
CA ARG A 55 -3.37 -12.74 4.02
C ARG A 55 -2.92 -11.42 3.39
N ALA A 56 -1.64 -11.06 3.49
CA ALA A 56 -1.11 -9.91 2.77
C ALA A 56 -1.27 -10.05 1.26
N VAL A 57 -0.94 -11.23 0.72
CA VAL A 57 -1.08 -11.52 -0.72
C VAL A 57 -2.52 -11.42 -1.17
N GLU A 58 -3.47 -11.90 -0.37
CA GLU A 58 -4.90 -11.74 -0.63
C GLU A 58 -5.30 -10.26 -0.71
N LEU A 59 -4.96 -9.47 0.32
CA LEU A 59 -5.28 -8.05 0.37
C LEU A 59 -4.63 -7.26 -0.78
N LEU A 60 -3.36 -7.51 -1.08
CA LEU A 60 -2.66 -6.91 -2.22
C LEU A 60 -3.42 -7.14 -3.53
N ASN A 61 -3.87 -8.37 -3.78
CA ASN A 61 -4.59 -8.72 -5.00
C ASN A 61 -6.01 -8.12 -5.09
N LEU A 62 -6.63 -7.80 -3.95
CA LEU A 62 -7.95 -7.17 -3.89
C LEU A 62 -7.87 -5.65 -3.94
N CYS A 63 -6.83 -5.05 -3.35
CA CYS A 63 -6.82 -3.62 -3.04
C CYS A 63 -5.82 -2.81 -3.86
N ALA A 64 -4.63 -3.33 -4.14
CA ALA A 64 -3.53 -2.55 -4.71
C ALA A 64 -3.37 -2.74 -6.23
N LYS A 65 -4.33 -2.26 -7.02
CA LYS A 65 -4.20 -2.25 -8.48
C LYS A 65 -4.19 -0.82 -9.02
N PRO A 66 -3.23 -0.45 -9.88
CA PRO A 66 -2.03 -1.18 -10.31
C PRO A 66 -0.88 -1.10 -9.28
N PHE A 67 0.16 -1.92 -9.44
CA PHE A 67 1.43 -1.81 -8.68
C PHE A 67 2.49 -1.04 -9.48
N SER A 68 3.35 -0.28 -8.79
CA SER A 68 4.57 0.29 -9.38
C SER A 68 5.81 -0.50 -8.93
N ASN A 69 6.83 -0.60 -9.79
CA ASN A 69 8.13 -1.20 -9.44
C ASN A 69 9.23 -0.15 -9.19
N ASP A 70 8.89 1.15 -9.20
CA ASP A 70 9.85 2.25 -9.10
C ASP A 70 9.38 3.25 -8.02
N VAL A 71 10.33 3.77 -7.22
CA VAL A 71 10.08 4.71 -6.11
C VAL A 71 9.99 6.17 -6.54
N GLN A 72 10.49 6.49 -7.73
CA GLN A 72 10.58 7.83 -8.29
C GLN A 72 9.48 8.08 -9.33
N VAL A 73 9.10 7.05 -10.10
CA VAL A 73 8.09 7.16 -11.16
C VAL A 73 7.03 6.07 -10.96
N PHE A 74 5.77 6.46 -10.80
CA PHE A 74 4.66 5.51 -10.76
C PHE A 74 4.34 5.01 -12.19
N GLU A 75 5.25 4.24 -12.76
CA GLU A 75 4.99 3.48 -13.99
C GLU A 75 4.16 2.26 -13.61
N THR A 76 3.14 1.96 -14.40
CA THR A 76 2.18 0.86 -14.22
C THR A 76 2.58 -0.33 -15.10
N PRO A 77 3.55 -1.18 -14.70
CA PRO A 77 4.14 -2.14 -15.62
C PRO A 77 3.31 -3.44 -15.66
N TYR A 78 2.33 -3.58 -14.76
CA TYR A 78 1.59 -4.81 -14.52
C TYR A 78 0.08 -4.60 -14.74
N SER A 79 -0.38 -5.01 -15.92
CA SER A 79 -1.80 -5.20 -16.21
C SER A 79 -2.34 -6.43 -15.46
N ASP A 80 -3.29 -6.20 -14.57
CA ASP A 80 -4.35 -7.10 -14.07
C ASP A 80 -4.05 -8.46 -13.44
N HIS A 81 -2.84 -8.99 -13.49
CA HIS A 81 -2.61 -10.38 -13.08
C HIS A 81 -1.52 -10.53 -12.02
N LEU A 82 -2.01 -10.83 -10.81
CA LEU A 82 -1.37 -11.51 -9.68
C LEU A 82 0.06 -11.08 -9.39
N PHE A 83 0.27 -10.53 -8.19
CA PHE A 83 1.59 -10.40 -7.60
C PHE A 83 2.36 -11.72 -7.80
N PRO A 84 3.37 -11.80 -8.69
CA PRO A 84 3.99 -13.08 -8.97
C PRO A 84 4.71 -13.50 -7.69
N PRO A 85 4.56 -14.75 -7.22
CA PRO A 85 5.27 -15.22 -6.04
C PRO A 85 6.76 -15.16 -6.34
N ARG A 86 7.46 -14.09 -5.92
CA ARG A 86 8.90 -13.98 -6.11
C ARG A 86 9.58 -14.98 -5.18
N LYS A 87 9.95 -16.13 -5.74
CA LYS A 87 11.15 -16.86 -5.30
C LYS A 87 12.35 -15.96 -5.59
N GLY A 88 12.78 -15.18 -4.60
CA GLY A 88 14.03 -14.43 -4.64
C GLY A 88 14.81 -14.68 -3.35
N ALA A 89 15.71 -15.67 -3.39
CA ALA A 89 16.56 -16.06 -2.27
C ALA A 89 17.76 -15.13 -2.02
N PHE A 90 17.85 -13.96 -2.66
CA PHE A 90 19.04 -13.11 -2.65
C PHE A 90 18.63 -11.63 -2.82
N GLY A 91 18.84 -10.82 -1.78
CA GLY A 91 18.48 -9.40 -1.74
C GLY A 91 18.89 -8.58 -2.96
N LEU A 92 18.19 -7.44 -3.10
CA LEU A 92 18.18 -6.38 -4.13
C LEU A 92 16.84 -6.37 -4.93
N ASP A 93 16.14 -5.26 -5.16
CA ASP A 93 16.15 -3.91 -4.54
C ASP A 93 14.87 -3.12 -4.91
N PHE A 94 13.78 -3.80 -5.27
CA PHE A 94 12.52 -3.14 -5.65
C PHE A 94 11.35 -3.99 -5.17
N ALA A 95 10.88 -3.71 -3.95
CA ALA A 95 9.54 -4.10 -3.53
C ALA A 95 8.56 -3.35 -4.45
N PRO A 96 7.62 -4.00 -5.12
CA PRO A 96 6.57 -3.26 -5.81
C PRO A 96 5.82 -2.41 -4.78
N PHE A 97 5.66 -1.12 -5.08
CA PHE A 97 4.93 -0.17 -4.25
C PHE A 97 3.48 -0.19 -4.70
N SER A 98 2.58 -0.44 -3.75
CA SER A 98 1.18 -0.09 -3.98
C SER A 98 1.02 1.43 -4.17
N PRO A 99 -0.10 1.91 -4.75
CA PRO A 99 -0.38 3.34 -4.84
C PRO A 99 -0.21 4.07 -3.50
N ILE A 100 -0.73 3.51 -2.40
CA ILE A 100 -0.55 4.05 -1.05
C ILE A 100 0.93 4.08 -0.66
N GLU A 101 1.65 2.97 -0.82
CA GLU A 101 3.07 2.89 -0.44
C GLU A 101 3.94 3.87 -1.23
N PHE A 102 3.64 4.09 -2.51
CA PHE A 102 4.31 5.10 -3.31
C PHE A 102 3.96 6.50 -2.81
N TYR A 103 2.67 6.78 -2.58
CA TYR A 103 2.16 8.10 -2.18
C TYR A 103 2.76 8.59 -0.87
N ILE A 104 2.77 7.76 0.17
CA ILE A 104 3.27 8.16 1.50
C ILE A 104 4.76 8.49 1.51
N CYS A 105 5.53 8.01 0.52
CA CYS A 105 6.94 8.30 0.35
C CYS A 105 7.20 9.63 -0.38
N GLN A 106 6.16 10.28 -0.91
CA GLN A 106 6.30 11.54 -1.66
C GLN A 106 6.27 12.75 -0.73
N GLU A 107 7.06 13.77 -1.08
CA GLU A 107 6.96 15.08 -0.43
C GLU A 107 5.55 15.67 -0.60
N GLY A 108 4.98 16.19 0.50
CA GLY A 108 3.63 16.77 0.52
C GLY A 108 2.49 15.77 0.70
N ALA A 109 2.79 14.48 0.91
CA ALA A 109 1.77 13.47 1.18
C ALA A 109 1.03 13.74 2.50
N LYS A 110 -0.30 13.75 2.43
CA LYS A 110 -1.23 13.87 3.57
C LYS A 110 -1.38 12.55 4.33
N ASN A 111 -0.29 12.08 4.92
CA ASN A 111 -0.21 10.76 5.58
C ASN A 111 -1.16 10.63 6.77
N THR A 112 -1.33 11.72 7.54
CA THR A 112 -2.24 11.79 8.69
C THR A 112 -3.70 11.61 8.31
N GLU A 113 -4.12 12.17 7.18
CA GLU A 113 -5.47 12.10 6.67
C GLU A 113 -5.76 10.71 6.10
N LEU A 114 -4.79 10.13 5.40
CA LEU A 114 -4.90 8.78 4.86
C LEU A 114 -4.99 7.72 5.96
N ILE A 115 -4.15 7.78 7.00
CA ILE A 115 -4.22 6.81 8.11
C ILE A 115 -5.52 6.96 8.92
N ALA A 116 -5.95 8.20 9.22
CA ALA A 116 -7.22 8.45 9.89
C ALA A 116 -8.41 7.90 9.09
N TYR A 117 -8.37 8.04 7.75
CA TYR A 117 -9.39 7.50 6.88
C TYR A 117 -9.43 5.97 6.90
N LEU A 118 -8.27 5.31 6.80
CA LEU A 118 -8.11 3.86 6.83
C LEU A 118 -8.56 3.27 8.18
N LYS A 119 -8.23 3.93 9.29
CA LYS A 119 -8.64 3.53 10.64
C LYS A 119 -10.12 3.82 10.94
N GLY A 120 -10.83 4.49 10.04
CA GLY A 120 -12.24 4.83 10.21
C GLY A 120 -12.50 6.02 11.16
N GLU A 121 -11.46 6.80 11.46
CA GLU A 121 -11.54 8.01 12.29
C GLU A 121 -12.18 9.18 11.50
N THR A 122 -12.12 9.13 10.17
CA THR A 122 -12.81 10.05 9.25
C THR A 122 -13.45 9.29 8.08
N ASN A 123 -14.51 9.89 7.53
CA ASN A 123 -15.18 9.43 6.31
C ASN A 123 -14.74 10.21 5.05
N ASN A 124 -13.95 11.28 5.21
CA ASN A 124 -13.46 12.09 4.10
C ASN A 124 -11.96 11.84 3.89
N LEU A 125 -11.55 11.55 2.66
CA LEU A 125 -10.16 11.34 2.27
C LEU A 125 -9.69 12.46 1.35
N GLU A 126 -8.94 13.40 1.93
CA GLU A 126 -8.24 14.45 1.20
C GLU A 126 -6.77 14.06 0.97
N LEU A 127 -6.34 14.07 -0.29
CA LEU A 127 -4.99 13.72 -0.74
C LEU A 127 -4.40 14.86 -1.56
#